data_AF-D8FCT1-F1
#
_entry.id   AF-D8FCT1-F1
#
_cell.length_a   1.000
_cell.length_b   1.000
_cell.length_c   1.000
_cell.angle_alpha   90.00
_cell.angle_beta   90.00
_cell.angle_gamma   90.00
#
_symmetry.space_group_name_H-M   'P 1'
#
loop_
_entity.id
_entity.type
_entity.pdbx_description
1 polymer ?
#
loop_
_entity_poly.entity_id
_entity_poly.type
_entity_poly.pdbx_seq_one_letter_code
_entity_poly.pdbx_strand_id
1 'polypeptide(L)'
;MVFGAEGCNQTHWKKISEKGCEHLQSSFRSKLQKATGLSFDEWNGYWSEMTTFRNKYVAHRELNYDKPVPDFSNAITVALFYDQWIREIIAPDFLEEPPLEEFLIKLKSSVAPLIEKL
;
A
#
# COMPACT_ATOMS: atom_id res chain seq x y z
N MET A 1 6.08 -0.53 -4.39
CA MET A 1 5.14 0.56 -4.07
C MET A 1 3.83 0.36 -4.81
N VAL A 2 2.70 0.45 -4.09
CA VAL A 2 1.34 0.23 -4.63
C VAL A 2 0.66 1.54 -5.05
N PHE A 3 0.89 2.63 -4.32
CA PHE A 3 0.40 3.97 -4.64
C PHE A 3 1.56 4.80 -5.24
N GLY A 4 1.63 4.93 -6.57
CA GLY A 4 2.84 5.45 -7.21
C GLY A 4 2.72 5.53 -8.73
N ALA A 5 3.54 6.38 -9.35
CA ALA A 5 3.66 6.38 -10.80
C ALA A 5 4.37 5.11 -11.26
N GLU A 6 3.77 4.41 -12.22
CA GLU A 6 4.33 3.20 -12.83
C GLU A 6 5.65 3.49 -13.58
N GLY A 7 5.78 4.68 -14.18
CA GLY A 7 6.89 5.02 -15.08
C GLY A 7 8.28 5.04 -14.44
N CYS A 8 8.48 5.76 -13.32
CA CYS A 8 9.80 6.00 -12.74
C CYS A 8 10.15 5.12 -11.53
N ASN A 9 9.19 4.40 -10.94
CA ASN A 9 9.42 3.67 -9.69
C ASN A 9 9.79 2.21 -9.94
N GLN A 10 11.05 1.83 -9.70
CA GLN A 10 11.53 0.45 -9.87
C GLN A 10 10.91 -0.54 -8.87
N THR A 11 10.47 -0.06 -7.71
CA THR A 11 9.79 -0.90 -6.72
C THR A 11 8.31 -1.07 -7.03
N HIS A 12 7.78 -0.54 -8.13
CA HIS A 12 6.37 -0.69 -8.46
C HIS A 12 6.01 -2.17 -8.66
N TRP A 13 4.87 -2.62 -8.12
CA TRP A 13 4.51 -4.04 -8.10
C TRP A 13 4.48 -4.69 -9.50
N LYS A 14 4.09 -3.93 -10.53
CA LYS A 14 4.12 -4.38 -11.94
C LYS A 14 5.54 -4.59 -12.50
N LYS A 15 6.55 -3.94 -11.93
CA LYS A 15 7.95 -4.02 -12.37
C LYS A 15 8.75 -5.11 -11.67
N ILE A 16 8.31 -5.53 -10.50
CA ILE A 16 8.86 -6.71 -9.81
C ILE A 16 8.67 -7.97 -10.67
N SER A 17 7.62 -7.98 -11.50
CA SER A 17 7.38 -8.96 -12.53
C SER A 17 7.94 -8.49 -13.88
N GLU A 18 9.22 -8.71 -14.19
CA GLU A 18 9.69 -8.56 -15.57
C GLU A 18 9.12 -9.66 -16.50
N LYS A 19 9.30 -9.47 -17.82
CA LYS A 19 8.62 -10.16 -18.94
C LYS A 19 8.29 -11.65 -18.69
N GLY A 20 7.01 -12.02 -18.83
CA GLY A 20 6.52 -13.41 -18.76
C GLY A 20 5.76 -13.77 -17.47
N CYS A 21 5.64 -12.83 -16.53
CA CYS A 21 5.04 -13.09 -15.21
C CYS A 21 3.58 -12.61 -15.05
N GLU A 22 2.72 -12.86 -16.05
CA GLU A 22 1.27 -12.60 -15.93
C GLU A 22 0.64 -13.27 -14.71
N HIS A 23 1.20 -14.42 -14.29
CA HIS A 23 0.82 -15.12 -13.08
C HIS A 23 1.10 -14.31 -11.80
N LEU A 24 2.20 -13.56 -11.72
CA LEU A 24 2.50 -12.70 -10.57
C LEU A 24 1.56 -11.51 -10.50
N GLN A 25 1.26 -10.87 -11.63
CA GLN A 25 0.30 -9.77 -11.66
C GLN A 25 -1.11 -10.23 -11.29
N SER A 26 -1.52 -11.40 -11.78
CA SER A 26 -2.81 -12.02 -11.45
C SER A 26 -2.85 -12.47 -9.99
N SER A 27 -1.76 -13.02 -9.46
CA SER A 27 -1.63 -13.35 -8.04
C SER A 27 -1.73 -12.10 -7.17
N PHE A 28 -1.03 -11.02 -7.54
CA PHE A 28 -1.08 -9.78 -6.80
C PHE A 28 -2.50 -9.23 -6.75
N ARG A 29 -3.13 -9.09 -7.91
CA ARG A 29 -4.49 -8.57 -8.05
C ARG A 29 -5.53 -9.38 -7.28
N SER A 30 -5.49 -10.71 -7.40
CA SER A 30 -6.43 -11.58 -6.69
C SER A 30 -6.23 -11.58 -5.16
N LYS A 31 -4.98 -11.57 -4.70
CA LYS A 31 -4.68 -11.47 -3.26
C LYS A 31 -4.99 -10.08 -2.69
N LEU A 32 -4.77 -9.02 -3.48
CA LEU A 32 -5.11 -7.64 -3.11
C LEU A 32 -6.61 -7.49 -2.84
N GLN A 33 -7.47 -7.98 -3.73
CA GLN A 33 -8.93 -7.95 -3.52
C GLN A 33 -9.34 -8.73 -2.27
N LYS A 34 -8.73 -9.89 -2.02
CA LYS A 34 -8.97 -10.66 -0.80
C LYS A 34 -8.54 -9.91 0.45
N ALA A 35 -7.40 -9.22 0.41
CA ALA A 35 -6.87 -8.48 1.54
C ALA A 35 -7.71 -7.25 1.88
N THR A 36 -8.18 -6.51 0.87
CA THR A 36 -8.94 -5.26 1.08
C THR A 36 -10.44 -5.46 1.12
N GLY A 37 -10.97 -6.59 0.62
CA GLY A 37 -12.40 -6.79 0.42
C GLY A 37 -13.01 -5.97 -0.71
N LEU A 38 -12.19 -5.24 -1.47
CA LEU A 38 -12.65 -4.36 -2.55
C LEU A 38 -12.70 -5.10 -3.90
N SER A 39 -13.73 -4.83 -4.69
CA SER A 39 -13.72 -5.10 -6.13
C SER A 39 -12.63 -4.28 -6.84
N PHE A 40 -12.31 -4.61 -8.10
CA PHE A 40 -11.31 -3.85 -8.84
C PHE A 40 -11.75 -2.41 -9.12
N ASP A 41 -13.04 -2.18 -9.32
CA ASP A 41 -13.57 -0.84 -9.57
C ASP A 41 -13.51 0.01 -8.30
N GLU A 42 -13.87 -0.54 -7.14
CA GLU A 42 -13.72 0.12 -5.85
C GLU A 42 -12.25 0.38 -5.52
N TRP A 43 -11.38 -0.59 -5.80
CA TRP A 43 -9.94 -0.42 -5.67
C TRP A 43 -9.40 0.73 -6.54
N ASN A 44 -9.83 0.81 -7.80
CA ASN A 44 -9.41 1.89 -8.70
C ASN A 44 -9.89 3.26 -8.20
N GLY A 45 -11.13 3.32 -7.68
CA GLY A 45 -11.67 4.51 -7.02
C GLY A 45 -10.80 4.94 -5.83
N TYR A 46 -10.54 4.01 -4.91
CA TYR A 46 -9.69 4.24 -3.74
C TYR A 46 -8.26 4.67 -4.12
N TRP A 47 -7.65 3.97 -5.07
CA TRP A 47 -6.31 4.29 -5.56
C TRP A 47 -6.24 5.69 -6.16
N SER A 48 -7.27 6.09 -6.93
CA SER A 48 -7.39 7.43 -7.50
C SER A 48 -7.53 8.49 -6.42
N GLU A 49 -8.36 8.25 -5.41
CA GLU A 49 -8.54 9.14 -4.26
C GLU A 49 -7.21 9.36 -3.50
N MET A 50 -6.54 8.28 -3.10
CA MET A 50 -5.26 8.32 -2.41
C MET A 50 -4.18 9.05 -3.23
N THR A 51 -4.11 8.76 -4.53
CA THR A 51 -3.13 9.40 -5.43
C THR A 51 -3.43 10.88 -5.62
N THR A 52 -4.71 11.25 -5.71
CA THR A 52 -5.16 12.64 -5.82
C THR A 52 -4.80 13.41 -4.55
N PHE A 53 -5.12 12.87 -3.37
CA PHE A 53 -4.75 13.47 -2.09
C PHE A 53 -3.23 13.67 -1.98
N ARG A 54 -2.43 12.63 -2.26
CA ARG A 54 -0.97 12.73 -2.25
C ARG A 54 -0.47 13.83 -3.18
N ASN A 55 -0.92 13.84 -4.44
CA ASN A 55 -0.40 14.78 -5.43
C ASN A 55 -0.80 16.21 -5.08
N LYS A 56 -2.10 16.45 -4.89
CA LYS A 56 -2.63 17.81 -4.78
C LYS A 56 -2.40 18.41 -3.40
N TYR A 57 -2.66 17.65 -2.34
CA TYR A 57 -2.58 18.17 -0.98
C TYR A 57 -1.19 18.02 -0.38
N VAL A 58 -0.61 16.81 -0.43
CA VAL A 58 0.66 16.52 0.27
C VAL A 58 1.88 17.06 -0.49
N ALA A 59 1.99 16.72 -1.78
CA ALA A 59 3.17 17.03 -2.59
C ALA A 59 3.15 18.46 -3.14
N HIS A 60 2.05 18.87 -3.78
CA HIS A 60 1.95 20.18 -4.43
C HIS A 60 1.34 21.27 -3.55
N ARG A 61 0.66 20.90 -2.45
CA ARG A 61 -0.01 21.84 -1.54
C ARG A 61 -0.88 22.86 -2.28
N GLU A 62 -1.68 22.36 -3.22
CA GLU A 62 -2.60 23.18 -4.01
C GLU A 62 -3.51 24.00 -3.08
N LEU A 63 -3.54 25.32 -3.27
CA LEU A 63 -4.25 26.25 -2.37
C LEU A 63 -5.76 26.00 -2.27
N ASN A 64 -6.36 25.36 -3.28
CA ASN A 64 -7.80 25.12 -3.37
C ASN A 64 -8.17 23.63 -3.25
N TYR A 65 -7.34 22.81 -2.61
CA TYR A 65 -7.72 21.43 -2.30
C TYR A 65 -8.70 21.41 -1.12
N ASP A 66 -9.95 21.04 -1.38
CA ASP A 66 -11.07 21.12 -0.45
C ASP A 66 -11.64 19.75 -0.04
N LYS A 67 -11.08 18.66 -0.58
CA LYS A 67 -11.49 17.30 -0.23
C LYS A 67 -10.97 16.88 1.14
N PRO A 68 -11.70 16.01 1.86
CA PRO A 68 -11.21 15.46 3.12
C PRO A 68 -9.93 14.64 2.93
N VAL A 69 -9.24 14.40 4.04
CA VAL A 69 -8.18 13.38 4.12
C VAL A 69 -8.84 12.02 3.91
N PRO A 70 -8.38 11.20 2.96
CA PRO A 70 -8.97 9.89 2.69
C PRO A 70 -8.71 8.92 3.84
N ASP A 71 -9.49 7.83 3.93
CA ASP A 71 -9.25 6.77 4.90
C ASP A 71 -7.99 5.96 4.54
N PHE A 72 -7.06 5.85 5.47
CA PHE A 72 -5.79 5.14 5.29
C PHE A 72 -5.88 3.66 5.68
N SER A 73 -7.02 3.19 6.20
CA SER A 73 -7.19 1.79 6.63
C SER A 73 -6.83 0.81 5.53
N ASN A 74 -7.37 1.02 4.33
CA ASN A 74 -7.04 0.19 3.16
C ASN A 74 -5.57 0.35 2.72
N ALA A 75 -4.98 1.54 2.80
CA ALA A 75 -3.57 1.75 2.49
C ALA A 75 -2.64 0.98 3.44
N ILE A 76 -2.98 0.91 4.73
CA ILE A 76 -2.25 0.10 5.72
C ILE A 76 -2.39 -1.38 5.36
N THR A 77 -3.60 -1.87 5.14
CA THR A 77 -3.86 -3.27 4.74
C THR A 77 -3.06 -3.65 3.50
N VAL A 78 -3.03 -2.78 2.50
CA VAL A 78 -2.26 -2.98 1.26
C VAL A 78 -0.76 -3.02 1.49
N ALA A 79 -0.24 -2.16 2.38
CA ALA A 79 1.18 -2.14 2.71
C ALA A 79 1.62 -3.44 3.41
N LEU A 80 0.82 -3.91 4.38
CA LEU A 80 1.06 -5.19 5.07
C LEU A 80 1.00 -6.37 4.10
N PHE A 81 -0.05 -6.43 3.27
CA PHE A 81 -0.20 -7.44 2.23
C PHE A 81 0.99 -7.43 1.27
N TYR A 82 1.43 -6.26 0.82
CA TYR A 82 2.53 -6.14 -0.13
C TYR A 82 3.85 -6.66 0.45
N ASP A 83 4.17 -6.34 1.72
CA ASP A 83 5.34 -6.87 2.42
C ASP A 83 5.30 -8.40 2.47
N GLN A 84 4.17 -8.97 2.89
CA GLN A 84 3.99 -10.42 2.95
C GLN A 84 4.10 -11.08 1.57
N TRP A 85 3.46 -10.50 0.55
CA TRP A 85 3.48 -11.02 -0.81
C TRP A 85 4.89 -11.02 -1.42
N ILE A 86 5.69 -9.99 -1.15
CA ILE A 86 7.10 -9.97 -1.59
C ILE A 86 7.90 -11.08 -0.92
N ARG A 87 7.74 -11.24 0.41
CA ARG A 87 8.41 -12.31 1.16
C ARG A 87 8.05 -13.71 0.64
N GLU A 88 6.81 -13.91 0.21
CA GLU A 88 6.37 -15.16 -0.44
C GLU A 88 7.03 -15.38 -1.81
N ILE A 89 7.22 -14.33 -2.61
CA ILE A 89 7.81 -14.44 -3.95
C ILE A 89 9.30 -14.76 -3.89
N ILE A 90 10.03 -14.15 -2.95
CA ILE A 90 11.49 -14.29 -2.88
C ILE A 90 11.95 -15.58 -2.20
N ALA A 91 11.04 -16.33 -1.57
CA ALA A 91 11.38 -17.57 -0.89
C ALA A 91 12.13 -18.56 -1.82
N PRO A 92 13.20 -19.23 -1.35
CA PRO A 92 13.63 -19.33 0.04
C PRO A 92 14.52 -18.17 0.53
N ASP A 93 14.84 -17.18 -0.31
CA ASP A 93 15.52 -15.97 0.14
C ASP A 93 14.62 -15.21 1.12
N PHE A 94 15.24 -14.40 1.98
CA PHE A 94 14.52 -13.67 3.02
C PHE A 94 15.09 -12.27 3.21
N LEU A 95 14.24 -11.39 3.74
CA LEU A 95 14.64 -10.07 4.21
C LEU A 95 15.05 -10.18 5.68
N GLU A 96 16.17 -9.59 6.07
CA GLU A 96 16.62 -9.56 7.47
C GLU A 96 15.69 -8.73 8.35
N GLU A 97 15.02 -7.74 7.77
CA GLU A 97 14.05 -6.92 8.46
C GLU A 97 12.81 -7.73 8.86
N PRO A 98 12.27 -7.51 10.07
CA PRO A 98 11.04 -8.15 10.50
C PRO A 98 9.86 -7.73 9.58
N PRO A 99 8.80 -8.55 9.49
CA PRO A 99 7.58 -8.19 8.77
C PRO A 99 7.05 -6.82 9.19
N LEU A 100 6.49 -6.08 8.23
CA LEU A 100 5.95 -4.73 8.48
C LEU A 100 4.85 -4.74 9.55
N GLU A 101 4.13 -5.85 9.67
CA GLU A 101 3.10 -6.04 10.70
C GLU A 101 3.67 -5.95 12.12
N GLU A 102 4.84 -6.52 12.38
CA GLU A 102 5.49 -6.41 13.69
C GLU A 102 5.84 -4.97 14.04
N PHE A 103 6.31 -4.21 13.04
CA PHE A 103 6.58 -2.78 13.22
C PHE A 103 5.29 -2.02 13.54
N LEU A 104 4.19 -2.31 12.83
CA LEU A 104 2.90 -1.69 13.07
C LEU A 104 2.36 -1.99 14.48
N ILE A 105 2.50 -3.23 14.97
CA ILE A 105 2.11 -3.61 16.33
C ILE A 105 2.90 -2.79 17.36
N LYS A 106 4.23 -2.72 17.22
CA LYS A 106 5.11 -1.94 18.10
C LYS A 106 4.71 -0.45 18.12
N LEU A 107 4.42 0.12 16.95
CA LEU A 107 3.99 1.50 16.83
C LEU A 107 2.63 1.75 17.49
N LYS A 108 1.65 0.85 17.30
CA LYS A 108 0.35 0.97 17.96
C LYS A 108 0.49 0.95 19.48
N SER A 109 1.31 0.06 20.02
CA SER A 109 1.57 -0.02 21.46
C SER A 109 2.24 1.22 22.02
N SER A 110 3.11 1.89 21.26
CA SER A 110 3.79 3.11 21.73
C SER A 110 2.90 4.36 21.64
N VAL A 111 1.96 4.39 20.70
CA VAL A 111 1.09 5.56 20.47
C VAL A 111 -0.22 5.50 21.26
N ALA A 112 -0.74 4.30 21.59
CA ALA A 112 -2.00 4.17 22.34
C ALA A 112 -2.06 5.00 23.64
N PRO A 113 -1.01 5.06 24.48
CA PRO A 113 -1.02 5.89 25.70
C PRO A 113 -1.03 7.41 25.44
N LEU A 114 -0.74 7.86 24.21
CA LEU A 114 -0.78 9.27 23.83
C LEU A 114 -2.18 9.68 23.37
N ILE A 115 -2.94 8.75 22.78
CA ILE A 115 -4.31 8.99 22.31
C ILE A 115 -5.27 9.09 23.50
N GLU A 116 -5.08 8.26 24.53
CA GLU A 116 -5.89 8.31 25.77
C GLU A 116 -5.71 9.62 26.57
N LYS A 117 -4.74 10.46 26.20
CA LYS A 117 -4.46 11.76 26.83
C LYS A 117 -5.02 12.95 26.07
N LEU A 118 -5.66 12.72 24.91
CA LEU A 118 -6.32 13.73 24.07
C LEU A 118 -7.83 13.73 24.34
#